data_AF-A0A933IQS3-F1
#
_entry.id   AF-A0A933IQS3-F1
#
_cell.length_a   1.000
_cell.length_b   1.000
_cell.length_c   1.000
_cell.angle_alpha   90.00
_cell.angle_beta   90.00
_cell.angle_gamma   90.00
#
_symmetry.space_group_name_H-M   'P 1'
#
loop_
_entity.id
_entity.type
_entity.pdbx_description
1 polymer ?
#
loop_
_entity_poly.entity_id
_entity_poly.type
_entity_poly.pdbx_seq_one_letter_code
_entity_poly.pdbx_strand_id
1 'polypeptide(L)'
;MTEKSDRYHEALTMAEAGQQEQAIGLIAKENSRDVTPPKLIVVGRESSFSKEIVDYALEMAQRMSYQILALNTAPLSSQTFQLFSSSRSKLCEEFRTLSEENVRAFRLEAEKMGIPFSHVVEFCEPDEAIEAITRKFRDIEFVVSESEEDRVANREEQGERPRHEIYVYSMM
;
A
#
# COMPACT_ATOMS: atom_id res chain seq x y z
N MET A 1 -9.13 19.88 21.40
CA MET A 1 -8.51 20.94 20.56
C MET A 1 -7.59 21.89 21.34
N THR A 2 -7.49 21.80 22.67
CA THR A 2 -6.73 22.75 23.52
C THR A 2 -5.24 22.43 23.67
N GLU A 3 -4.86 21.15 23.66
CA GLU A 3 -3.50 20.70 24.00
C GLU A 3 -2.39 21.19 23.06
N LYS A 4 -2.73 21.48 21.80
CA LYS A 4 -1.75 21.96 20.80
C LYS A 4 -1.34 23.41 21.10
N SER A 5 -2.32 24.26 21.41
CA SER A 5 -2.07 25.68 21.72
C SER A 5 -1.26 25.86 23.00
N ASP A 6 -1.49 25.03 24.01
CA ASP A 6 -0.83 25.13 25.31
C ASP A 6 0.67 24.77 25.22
N ARG A 7 1.03 23.82 24.36
CA ARG A 7 2.44 23.40 24.17
C ARG A 7 3.28 24.33 23.32
N TYR A 8 2.69 25.00 22.32
CA TYR A 8 3.40 26.05 21.60
C TYR A 8 3.73 27.23 22.54
N HIS A 9 2.82 27.56 23.44
CA HIS A 9 3.07 28.57 24.46
C HIS A 9 4.21 28.14 25.39
N GLU A 10 4.19 26.89 25.86
CA GLU A 10 5.27 26.30 26.67
C GLU A 10 6.64 26.34 25.96
N ALA A 11 6.70 25.93 24.69
CA ALA A 11 7.93 25.99 23.90
C ALA A 11 8.42 27.44 23.68
N LEU A 12 7.50 28.38 23.50
CA LEU A 12 7.82 29.81 23.37
C LEU A 12 8.44 30.34 24.67
N THR A 13 7.82 30.03 25.82
CA THR A 13 8.32 30.41 27.13
C THR A 13 9.70 29.79 27.42
N MET A 14 9.93 28.54 27.03
CA MET A 14 11.25 27.88 27.18
C MET A 14 12.33 28.53 26.30
N ALA A 15 11.98 28.92 25.07
CA ALA A 15 12.90 29.63 24.18
C ALA A 15 13.25 31.02 24.74
N GLU A 16 12.27 31.74 25.29
CA GLU A 16 12.47 33.04 25.94
C GLU A 16 13.30 32.93 27.23
N ALA A 17 13.19 31.82 27.96
CA ALA A 17 14.01 31.51 29.13
C ALA A 17 15.44 31.04 28.80
N GLY A 18 15.84 31.06 27.51
CA GLY A 18 17.17 30.65 27.06
C GLY A 18 17.37 29.13 26.96
N GLN A 19 16.30 28.33 27.10
CA GLN A 19 16.33 26.87 26.99
C GLN A 19 15.97 26.41 25.57
N GLN A 20 16.66 26.97 24.56
CA GLN A 20 16.35 26.74 23.14
C GLN A 20 16.39 25.26 22.75
N GLU A 21 17.35 24.47 23.25
CA GLU A 21 17.43 23.04 22.94
C GLU A 21 16.23 22.24 23.47
N GLN A 22 15.67 22.64 24.62
CA GLN A 22 14.49 21.99 25.20
C GLN A 22 13.20 22.40 24.46
N ALA A 23 13.09 23.68 24.07
CA ALA A 23 11.98 24.16 23.23
C ALA A 23 11.95 23.46 21.86
N ILE A 24 13.11 23.33 21.20
CA ILE A 24 13.26 22.59 19.95
C ILE A 24 12.89 21.11 20.16
N GLY A 25 13.35 20.50 21.25
CA GLY A 25 13.00 19.13 21.61
C GLY A 25 11.50 18.91 21.85
N LEU A 26 10.79 19.91 22.38
CA LEU A 26 9.35 19.86 22.62
C LEU A 26 8.55 19.91 21.32
N ILE A 27 8.92 20.81 20.41
CA ILE A 27 8.32 20.93 19.07
C ILE A 27 8.64 19.69 18.23
N ALA A 28 9.88 19.18 18.29
CA ALA A 28 10.27 17.95 17.62
C ALA A 28 9.56 16.71 18.19
N LYS A 29 9.33 16.66 19.51
CA LYS A 29 8.52 15.62 20.16
C LYS A 29 7.06 15.67 19.75
N GLU A 30 6.50 16.85 19.45
CA GLU A 30 5.13 16.95 18.92
C GLU A 30 5.03 16.39 17.51
N ASN A 31 6.01 16.68 16.64
CA ASN A 31 6.07 16.09 15.30
C ASN A 31 6.42 14.59 15.29
N SER A 32 7.02 14.06 16.37
CA SER A 32 7.44 12.66 16.47
C SER A 32 6.56 11.78 17.38
N ARG A 33 5.43 12.31 17.87
CA ARG A 33 4.38 11.48 18.47
C ARG A 33 3.55 10.82 17.38
N ASP A 34 3.91 9.58 17.06
CA ASP A 34 3.10 8.59 16.33
C ASP A 34 2.44 9.08 15.03
N VAL A 35 3.14 9.87 14.21
CA VAL A 35 2.75 9.99 12.80
C VAL A 35 3.27 8.73 12.11
N THR A 36 2.48 7.65 12.15
CA THR A 36 2.77 6.49 11.29
C THR A 36 2.84 6.99 9.85
N PRO A 37 3.92 6.68 9.10
CA PRO A 37 4.03 7.14 7.74
C PRO A 37 2.80 6.67 6.94
N PRO A 38 2.22 7.54 6.10
CA PRO A 38 1.06 7.17 5.31
C PRO A 38 1.39 6.00 4.37
N LYS A 39 0.34 5.30 3.95
CA LYS A 39 0.43 4.04 3.22
C LYS A 39 0.14 4.24 1.74
N LEU A 40 0.96 3.59 0.94
CA LEU A 40 0.78 3.37 -0.49
C LEU A 40 0.23 1.96 -0.67
N ILE A 41 -1.00 1.82 -1.18
CA ILE A 41 -1.50 0.51 -1.60
C ILE A 41 -0.94 0.20 -2.97
N VAL A 42 -0.41 -1.00 -3.14
CA VAL A 42 0.04 -1.51 -4.44
C VAL A 42 -0.79 -2.74 -4.76
N VAL A 43 -1.65 -2.64 -5.78
CA VAL A 43 -2.55 -3.71 -6.20
C VAL A 43 -1.85 -4.53 -7.27
N GLY A 44 -1.61 -5.81 -6.96
CA GLY A 44 -0.98 -6.75 -7.87
C GLY A 44 -2.00 -7.41 -8.79
N ARG A 45 -1.52 -7.93 -9.92
CA ARG A 45 -2.31 -8.75 -10.84
C ARG A 45 -2.31 -10.20 -10.35
N GLU A 46 -3.51 -10.70 -10.04
CA GLU A 46 -3.71 -12.03 -9.46
C GLU A 46 -2.82 -12.23 -8.22
N SER A 47 -1.91 -13.20 -8.26
CA SER A 47 -0.99 -13.54 -7.18
C SER A 47 0.38 -12.87 -7.30
N SER A 48 0.57 -11.92 -8.22
CA SER A 48 1.89 -11.38 -8.59
C SER A 48 1.91 -9.86 -8.70
N PHE A 49 3.12 -9.30 -8.79
CA PHE A 49 3.37 -7.88 -9.06
C PHE A 49 4.38 -7.81 -10.20
N SER A 50 4.11 -7.02 -11.23
CA SER A 50 5.09 -6.81 -12.30
C SER A 50 6.33 -6.06 -11.77
N LYS A 51 7.43 -6.17 -12.50
CA LYS A 51 8.62 -5.40 -12.18
C LYS A 51 8.36 -3.88 -12.26
N GLU A 52 7.54 -3.45 -13.22
CA GLU A 52 7.25 -2.04 -13.46
C GLU A 52 6.50 -1.40 -12.28
N ILE A 53 5.46 -2.07 -11.77
CA ILE A 53 4.73 -1.55 -10.59
C ILE A 53 5.57 -1.61 -9.32
N VAL A 54 6.42 -2.64 -9.17
CA VAL A 54 7.35 -2.76 -8.03
C VAL A 54 8.35 -1.61 -8.02
N ASP A 55 9.05 -1.39 -9.14
CA ASP A 55 10.05 -0.33 -9.25
C ASP A 55 9.40 1.05 -8.99
N TYR A 56 8.23 1.31 -9.60
CA TYR A 56 7.48 2.54 -9.39
C TYR A 56 7.08 2.75 -7.92
N ALA A 57 6.50 1.73 -7.29
CA ALA A 57 6.04 1.82 -5.91
C ALA A 57 7.19 2.05 -4.92
N LEU A 58 8.34 1.40 -5.15
CA LEU A 58 9.54 1.58 -4.33
C LEU A 58 10.09 3.01 -4.43
N GLU A 59 10.20 3.54 -5.65
CA GLU A 59 10.65 4.92 -5.87
C GLU A 59 9.70 5.93 -5.23
N MET A 60 8.39 5.74 -5.41
CA MET A 60 7.38 6.63 -4.83
C MET A 60 7.42 6.58 -3.30
N ALA A 61 7.43 5.37 -2.71
CA ALA A 61 7.45 5.21 -1.27
C ALA A 61 8.73 5.76 -0.64
N GLN A 62 9.89 5.60 -1.27
CA GLN A 62 11.14 6.18 -0.78
C GLN A 62 11.10 7.72 -0.79
N ARG A 63 10.65 8.33 -1.90
CA ARG A 63 10.63 9.78 -2.04
C ARG A 63 9.65 10.46 -1.09
N MET A 64 8.51 9.82 -0.85
CA MET A 64 7.44 10.36 -0.01
C MET A 64 7.50 9.87 1.44
N SER A 65 8.45 8.98 1.77
CA SER A 65 8.55 8.30 3.07
C SER A 65 7.27 7.55 3.44
N TYR A 66 6.67 6.84 2.48
CA TYR A 66 5.47 6.03 2.70
C TYR A 66 5.80 4.60 3.09
N GLN A 67 4.83 3.93 3.71
CA GLN A 67 4.84 2.48 3.88
C GLN A 67 4.13 1.82 2.70
N ILE A 68 4.58 0.65 2.29
CA ILE A 68 3.93 -0.12 1.22
C ILE A 68 2.98 -1.16 1.84
N LEU A 69 1.74 -1.16 1.35
CA LEU A 69 0.77 -2.23 1.55
C LEU A 69 0.50 -2.92 0.22
N ALA A 70 1.19 -4.02 -0.02
CA ALA A 70 0.97 -4.86 -1.20
C ALA A 70 -0.33 -5.66 -1.05
N LEU A 71 -1.18 -5.63 -2.07
CA LEU A 71 -2.48 -6.26 -2.08
C LEU A 71 -2.62 -7.20 -3.27
N ASN A 72 -2.87 -8.48 -3.02
CA ASN A 72 -3.33 -9.42 -4.03
C ASN A 72 -4.81 -9.73 -3.81
N THR A 73 -5.59 -9.76 -4.88
CA THR A 73 -7.02 -10.04 -4.83
C THR A 73 -7.38 -11.21 -5.74
N ALA A 74 -8.24 -12.09 -5.26
CA ALA A 74 -8.85 -13.14 -6.07
C ALA A 74 -10.38 -13.00 -6.03
N PRO A 75 -11.05 -12.68 -7.15
CA PRO A 75 -12.50 -12.54 -7.20
C PRO A 75 -13.19 -13.92 -7.11
N LEU A 76 -13.41 -14.38 -5.89
CA LEU A 76 -14.08 -15.66 -5.59
C LEU A 76 -15.60 -15.49 -5.36
N SER A 77 -16.12 -14.28 -5.58
CA SER A 77 -17.54 -13.92 -5.42
C SER A 77 -18.45 -14.46 -6.54
N SER A 78 -17.89 -14.90 -7.67
CA SER A 78 -18.68 -15.42 -8.80
C SER A 78 -19.50 -16.66 -8.39
N GLN A 79 -20.79 -16.69 -8.79
CA GLN A 79 -21.73 -17.79 -8.49
C GLN A 79 -21.17 -19.19 -8.85
N THR A 80 -20.28 -19.26 -9.83
CA THR A 80 -19.58 -20.47 -10.27
C THR A 80 -18.68 -21.08 -9.17
N PHE A 81 -18.06 -20.24 -8.32
CA PHE A 81 -17.19 -20.68 -7.23
C PHE A 81 -17.96 -21.20 -6.00
N GLN A 82 -19.23 -20.81 -5.84
CA GLN A 82 -20.06 -21.23 -4.71
C GLN A 82 -20.47 -22.71 -4.78
N LEU A 83 -20.48 -23.30 -5.99
CA LEU A 83 -20.93 -24.67 -6.23
C LEU A 83 -19.92 -25.76 -5.78
N PHE A 84 -18.64 -25.40 -5.55
CA PHE A 84 -17.58 -26.36 -5.21
C PHE A 84 -16.89 -26.00 -3.88
N SER A 85 -17.61 -26.13 -2.77
CA SER A 85 -17.15 -25.71 -1.43
C SER A 85 -15.86 -26.39 -0.95
N SER A 86 -15.63 -27.66 -1.30
CA SER A 86 -14.39 -28.40 -0.96
C SER A 86 -13.19 -27.99 -1.80
N SER A 87 -13.40 -27.59 -3.05
CA SER A 87 -12.34 -27.10 -3.93
C SER A 87 -11.97 -25.65 -3.59
N ARG A 88 -12.92 -24.88 -3.04
CA ARG A 88 -12.72 -23.48 -2.69
C ARG A 88 -11.63 -23.27 -1.64
N SER A 89 -11.64 -24.02 -0.54
CA SER A 89 -10.62 -23.85 0.51
C SER A 89 -9.22 -24.14 -0.01
N LYS A 90 -9.08 -25.18 -0.84
CA LYS A 90 -7.81 -25.55 -1.46
C LYS A 90 -7.31 -24.47 -2.43
N LEU A 91 -8.20 -23.93 -3.27
CA LEU A 91 -7.87 -22.84 -4.19
C LEU A 91 -7.47 -21.56 -3.44
N CYS A 92 -8.14 -21.22 -2.33
CA CYS A 92 -7.75 -20.09 -1.49
C CYS A 92 -6.36 -20.27 -0.88
N GLU A 93 -6.05 -21.48 -0.42
CA GLU A 93 -4.75 -21.82 0.18
C GLU A 93 -3.63 -21.81 -0.87
N GLU A 94 -3.88 -22.38 -2.05
CA GLU A 94 -2.96 -22.33 -3.20
C GLU A 94 -2.69 -20.89 -3.63
N PHE A 95 -3.73 -20.07 -3.77
CA PHE A 95 -3.59 -18.65 -4.11
C PHE A 95 -2.78 -17.89 -3.06
N ARG A 96 -3.09 -18.07 -1.77
CA ARG A 96 -2.34 -17.43 -0.68
C ARG A 96 -0.87 -17.84 -0.70
N THR A 97 -0.59 -19.13 -0.85
CA THR A 97 0.79 -19.65 -0.92
C THR A 97 1.55 -19.02 -2.07
N LEU A 98 0.94 -18.96 -3.26
CA LEU A 98 1.55 -18.37 -4.44
C LEU A 98 1.78 -16.86 -4.27
N SER A 99 0.81 -16.13 -3.73
CA SER A 99 0.96 -14.71 -3.41
C SER A 99 2.09 -14.44 -2.41
N GLU A 100 2.19 -15.26 -1.36
CA GLU A 100 3.25 -15.16 -0.36
C GLU A 100 4.65 -15.48 -0.92
N GLU A 101 4.73 -16.33 -1.94
CA GLU A 101 5.99 -16.61 -2.64
C GLU A 101 6.38 -15.46 -3.58
N ASN A 102 5.45 -15.01 -4.41
CA ASN A 102 5.70 -13.99 -5.42
C ASN A 102 6.01 -12.61 -4.82
N VAL A 103 5.43 -12.28 -3.66
CA VAL A 103 5.69 -11.00 -3.00
C VAL A 103 7.10 -10.92 -2.36
N ARG A 104 7.82 -12.04 -2.20
CA ARG A 104 9.10 -12.06 -1.48
C ARG A 104 10.15 -11.15 -2.10
N ALA A 105 10.24 -11.14 -3.43
CA ALA A 105 11.18 -10.28 -4.14
C ALA A 105 10.87 -8.80 -3.87
N PHE A 106 9.59 -8.42 -3.95
CA PHE A 106 9.15 -7.07 -3.67
C PHE A 106 9.44 -6.66 -2.22
N ARG A 107 9.11 -7.52 -1.25
CA ARG A 107 9.42 -7.29 0.17
C ARG A 107 10.91 -7.06 0.39
N LEU A 108 11.76 -7.92 -0.19
CA LEU A 108 13.20 -7.84 -0.04
C LEU A 108 13.76 -6.52 -0.58
N GLU A 109 13.27 -6.05 -1.73
CA GLU A 109 13.69 -4.75 -2.28
C GLU A 109 13.23 -3.58 -1.41
N ALA A 110 12.00 -3.64 -0.88
CA ALA A 110 11.50 -2.63 0.07
C ALA A 110 12.35 -2.57 1.35
N GLU A 111 12.70 -3.73 1.92
CA GLU A 111 13.55 -3.84 3.10
C GLU A 111 14.95 -3.28 2.86
N LYS A 112 15.56 -3.56 1.70
CA LYS A 112 16.86 -2.97 1.31
C LYS A 112 16.82 -1.45 1.25
N MET A 113 15.68 -0.88 0.91
CA MET A 113 15.47 0.58 0.82
C MET A 113 15.00 1.20 2.14
N GLY A 114 14.81 0.40 3.21
CA GLY A 114 14.32 0.86 4.50
C GLY A 114 12.84 1.23 4.50
N ILE A 115 12.07 0.74 3.52
CA ILE A 115 10.64 1.03 3.37
C ILE A 115 9.83 0.01 4.17
N PRO A 116 8.98 0.42 5.13
CA PRO A 116 8.10 -0.52 5.83
C PRO A 116 7.14 -1.19 4.85
N PHE A 117 7.06 -2.52 4.90
CA PHE A 117 6.33 -3.32 3.93
C PHE A 117 5.35 -4.26 4.63
N SER A 118 4.14 -4.35 4.10
CA SER A 118 3.11 -5.29 4.52
C SER A 118 2.40 -5.88 3.31
N HIS A 119 1.88 -7.09 3.45
CA HIS A 119 1.20 -7.80 2.36
C HIS A 119 -0.12 -8.38 2.86
N VAL A 120 -1.16 -8.20 2.05
CA VAL A 120 -2.52 -8.66 2.33
C VAL A 120 -3.05 -9.40 1.10
N VAL A 121 -3.77 -10.50 1.36
CA VAL A 121 -4.45 -11.29 0.34
C VAL A 121 -5.94 -11.28 0.66
N GLU A 122 -6.74 -10.72 -0.25
CA GLU A 122 -8.21 -10.66 -0.12
C GLU A 122 -8.88 -11.51 -1.21
N PHE A 123 -10.03 -12.09 -0.87
CA PHE A 123 -10.78 -12.99 -1.76
C PHE A 123 -12.09 -12.35 -2.25
N CYS A 124 -12.00 -11.09 -2.70
CA CYS A 124 -13.10 -10.30 -3.26
C CYS A 124 -12.60 -9.51 -4.47
N GLU A 125 -13.48 -8.70 -5.07
CA GLU A 125 -13.09 -7.81 -6.15
C GLU A 125 -12.06 -6.76 -5.67
N PRO A 126 -11.17 -6.25 -6.55
CA PRO A 126 -10.15 -5.27 -6.20
C PRO A 126 -10.72 -4.03 -5.50
N ASP A 127 -11.79 -3.44 -6.03
CA ASP A 127 -12.41 -2.24 -5.47
C ASP A 127 -12.99 -2.49 -4.07
N GLU A 128 -13.67 -3.63 -3.87
CA GLU A 128 -14.19 -4.04 -2.57
C GLU A 128 -13.05 -4.25 -1.55
N ALA A 129 -11.93 -4.83 -1.99
CA ALA A 129 -10.75 -5.05 -1.16
C ALA A 129 -10.11 -3.71 -0.75
N ILE A 130 -9.94 -2.79 -1.70
CA ILE A 130 -9.39 -1.45 -1.46
C ILE A 130 -10.28 -0.70 -0.47
N GLU A 131 -11.60 -0.73 -0.63
CA GLU A 131 -12.52 -0.11 0.32
C GLU A 131 -12.41 -0.73 1.72
N ALA A 132 -12.39 -2.07 1.81
CA ALA A 132 -12.29 -2.77 3.09
C ALA A 132 -10.97 -2.43 3.82
N ILE A 133 -9.88 -2.37 3.06
CA ILE A 133 -8.55 -1.99 3.55
C ILE A 133 -8.52 -0.53 3.98
N THR A 134 -9.11 0.37 3.19
CA THR A 134 -9.19 1.81 3.51
C THR A 134 -10.01 2.08 4.76
N ARG A 135 -11.03 1.26 5.04
CA ARG A 135 -11.77 1.30 6.32
C ARG A 135 -10.96 0.75 7.49
N LYS A 136 -10.11 -0.26 7.26
CA LYS A 136 -9.35 -0.97 8.30
C LYS A 136 -8.07 -0.23 8.70
N PHE A 137 -7.36 0.33 7.73
CA PHE A 137 -6.12 1.04 7.92
C PHE A 137 -6.38 2.53 7.80
N ARG A 138 -5.99 3.29 8.82
CA ARG A 138 -5.92 4.74 8.72
C ARG A 138 -4.67 5.14 7.94
N ASP A 139 -4.74 6.31 7.31
CA ASP A 139 -3.62 6.97 6.63
C ASP A 139 -3.19 6.31 5.32
N ILE A 140 -4.13 5.90 4.47
CA ILE A 140 -3.84 5.54 3.06
C ILE A 140 -4.02 6.80 2.22
N GLU A 141 -2.98 7.20 1.49
CA GLU A 141 -3.03 8.39 0.64
C GLU A 141 -3.20 8.05 -0.85
N PHE A 142 -2.58 6.95 -1.29
CA PHE A 142 -2.55 6.58 -2.69
C PHE A 142 -2.73 5.08 -2.91
N VAL A 143 -3.32 4.76 -4.06
CA VAL A 143 -3.42 3.40 -4.60
C VAL A 143 -2.76 3.38 -5.96
N VAL A 144 -1.87 2.41 -6.16
CA VAL A 144 -1.17 2.13 -7.41
C VAL A 144 -1.65 0.78 -7.94
N SER A 145 -2.07 0.74 -9.20
CA SER A 145 -2.49 -0.49 -9.87
C SER A 145 -2.00 -0.54 -11.31
N GLU A 146 -1.87 -1.74 -11.85
CA GLU A 146 -1.60 -1.97 -13.28
C GLU A 146 -2.92 -1.93 -14.08
N SER A 147 -2.86 -1.54 -15.35
CA SER A 147 -3.98 -1.67 -16.30
C SER A 147 -4.42 -3.14 -16.47
N GLU A 148 -5.73 -3.39 -16.45
CA GLU A 148 -6.37 -4.68 -16.79
C GLU A 148 -6.35 -5.01 -18.31
N GLU A 149 -5.70 -4.21 -19.17
CA GLU A 149 -5.81 -4.32 -20.64
C GLU A 149 -5.22 -5.62 -21.23
N ASP A 150 -4.45 -6.40 -20.46
CA ASP A 150 -3.88 -7.67 -20.92
C ASP A 150 -4.81 -8.90 -20.76
N ARG A 151 -6.09 -8.73 -20.41
CA ARG A 151 -7.04 -9.87 -20.31
C ARG A 151 -7.67 -10.29 -21.63
N VAL A 152 -7.56 -9.50 -22.71
CA VAL A 152 -8.24 -9.79 -23.99
C VAL A 152 -7.31 -9.81 -25.22
N ALA A 153 -6.05 -9.40 -25.13
CA ALA A 153 -5.17 -9.25 -26.30
C ALA A 153 -4.42 -10.52 -26.77
N ASN A 154 -4.91 -11.74 -26.45
CA ASN A 154 -4.32 -12.97 -27.01
C ASN A 154 -5.20 -13.63 -28.09
N ARG A 155 -5.99 -12.82 -28.81
CA ARG A 155 -6.57 -13.22 -30.08
C ARG A 155 -6.52 -12.06 -31.07
N GLU A 156 -5.47 -12.13 -31.88
CA GLU A 156 -5.31 -11.51 -33.19
C GLU A 156 -4.84 -10.04 -33.24
N GLU A 157 -3.74 -9.86 -33.99
CA GLU A 157 -3.20 -8.66 -34.63
C GLU A 157 -2.11 -7.82 -33.93
N GLN A 158 -0.88 -8.06 -34.43
CA GLN A 158 0.09 -7.05 -34.89
C GLN A 158 0.57 -5.95 -33.93
N GLY A 159 1.85 -6.03 -33.56
CA GLY A 159 2.78 -4.95 -33.88
C GLY A 159 2.97 -3.77 -32.91
N GLU A 160 2.30 -3.71 -31.76
CA GLU A 160 2.60 -2.70 -30.73
C GLU A 160 3.01 -3.36 -29.41
N ARG A 161 4.10 -2.84 -28.81
CA ARG A 161 4.53 -3.28 -27.47
C ARG A 161 3.40 -2.94 -26.49
N PRO A 162 2.89 -3.89 -25.70
CA PRO A 162 1.87 -3.60 -24.69
C PRO A 162 2.46 -2.56 -23.73
N ARG A 163 1.84 -1.37 -23.70
CA ARG A 163 2.16 -0.34 -22.70
C ARG A 163 1.56 -0.82 -21.39
N HIS A 164 2.40 -1.13 -20.41
CA HIS A 164 1.93 -1.41 -19.06
C HIS A 164 1.63 -0.05 -18.41
N GLU A 165 0.37 0.35 -18.39
CA GLU A 165 -0.03 1.63 -17.80
C GLU A 165 -0.20 1.47 -16.28
N ILE A 166 0.49 2.33 -15.52
CA ILE A 166 0.38 2.39 -14.06
C ILE A 166 -0.61 3.50 -13.71
N TYR A 167 -1.65 3.16 -12.97
CA TYR A 167 -2.66 4.09 -12.49
C TYR A 167 -2.38 4.45 -11.03
N VAL A 168 -2.50 5.75 -10.72
CA VAL A 168 -2.33 6.25 -9.35
C VAL A 168 -3.56 7.05 -8.96
N TYR A 169 -4.26 6.60 -7.94
CA TYR A 169 -5.46 7.23 -7.41
C TYR A 169 -5.15 7.87 -6.06
N SER A 170 -5.62 9.10 -5.85
CA SER A 170 -5.58 9.77 -4.55
C SER A 170 -6.88 9.52 -3.80
N MET A 171 -6.78 9.14 -2.53
CA MET A 171 -7.92 8.92 -1.65
C MET A 171 -8.21 10.22 -0.87
N MET A 172 -8.92 11.17 -1.49
CA MET A 172 -9.41 12.41 -0.86
C MET A 172 -10.90 12.33 -0.51
#